data_AF-A0A2D6MDM7-F1
#
_entry.id   AF-A0A2D6MDM7-F1
#
_cell.length_a   1.000
_cell.length_b   1.000
_cell.length_c   1.000
_cell.angle_alpha   90.00
_cell.angle_beta   90.00
_cell.angle_gamma   90.00
#
_symmetry.space_group_name_H-M   'P 1'
#
loop_
_entity.id
_entity.type
_entity.pdbx_description
1 polymer ?
#
loop_
_entity_poly.entity_id
_entity_poly.type
_entity_poly.pdbx_seq_one_letter_code
_entity_poly.pdbx_strand_id
1 'polypeptide(L)' 'MKVGDVVKLKENYQLAEGDGFGIIINFDTGPDGKDNWIAYLVQWNACSLWHGAHELELISESR' A
#
# COMPACT_ATOMS: atom_id res chain seq x y z
N MET A 1 -1.85 -5.86 7.10
CA MET A 1 -2.10 -4.51 6.55
C MET A 1 -3.59 -4.34 6.36
N LYS A 2 -4.14 -3.22 6.81
CA LYS A 2 -5.56 -2.84 6.74
C LYS A 2 -5.70 -1.34 6.49
N VAL A 3 -6.92 -0.89 6.17
CA VAL A 3 -7.22 0.54 6.06
C VAL A 3 -6.84 1.27 7.35
N GLY A 4 -6.13 2.38 7.20
CA GLY A 4 -5.59 3.20 8.29
C GLY A 4 -4.12 2.93 8.61
N ASP A 5 -3.57 1.78 8.20
CA ASP A 5 -2.16 1.47 8.46
C ASP A 5 -1.23 2.41 7.70
N VAL A 6 -0.11 2.77 8.34
CA VAL A 6 0.96 3.56 7.74
C VAL A 6 1.96 2.60 7.11
N VAL A 7 2.29 2.86 5.84
CA VAL A 7 3.18 2.05 5.03
C VAL A 7 4.24 2.91 4.34
N LYS A 8 5.27 2.25 3.80
CA LYS A 8 6.19 2.83 2.81
C LYS A 8 6.41 1.83 1.68
N LEU A 9 6.88 2.28 0.53
CA LEU A 9 7.38 1.37 -0.50
C LEU A 9 8.71 0.74 -0.07
N LYS A 10 8.89 -0.55 -0.37
CA LYS A 10 10.20 -1.21 -0.23
C LYS A 10 11.19 -0.59 -1.21
N GLU A 11 12.47 -0.64 -0.85
CA GLU A 11 13.57 0.03 -1.56
C GLU A 11 13.57 -0.21 -3.08
N ASN A 12 13.23 -1.42 -3.53
CA ASN A 12 13.23 -1.79 -4.95
C ASN A 12 12.00 -1.29 -5.74
N TYR A 13 11.01 -0.71 -5.07
CA TYR A 13 9.81 -0.11 -5.68
C TYR A 13 9.74 1.41 -5.48
N GLN A 14 10.67 2.00 -4.71
CA GLN A 14 10.72 3.45 -4.54
C GLN A 14 11.11 4.13 -5.85
N LEU A 15 10.42 5.22 -6.18
CA LEU A 15 10.89 6.12 -7.23
C LEU A 15 12.13 6.88 -6.76
N ALA A 16 12.94 7.39 -7.70
CA ALA A 16 14.26 7.97 -7.43
C ALA A 16 14.31 9.10 -6.38
N GLU A 17 13.15 9.69 -6.02
CA GLU A 17 13.04 10.74 -5.00
C GLU A 17 12.43 10.25 -3.66
N GLY A 18 12.30 8.93 -3.46
CA GLY A 18 11.87 8.34 -2.20
C GLY A 18 10.41 8.63 -1.89
N ASP A 19 9.53 7.69 -2.22
CA ASP A 19 8.15 7.76 -1.78
C ASP A 19 8.11 7.70 -0.24
N GLY A 20 7.62 8.78 0.38
CA GLY A 20 7.55 8.91 1.83
C GLY A 20 6.58 7.92 2.47
N PHE A 21 6.07 8.27 3.65
CA PHE A 21 5.02 7.46 4.28
C PHE A 21 3.68 7.68 3.58
N GLY A 22 2.92 6.60 3.43
CA GLY A 22 1.56 6.61 2.94
C GLY A 22 0.61 5.94 3.92
N ILE A 23 -0.69 6.17 3.72
CA ILE A 23 -1.75 5.56 4.53
C ILE A 23 -2.62 4.70 3.62
N ILE A 24 -2.89 3.46 4.01
CA ILE A 24 -3.84 2.61 3.29
C ILE A 24 -5.25 3.19 3.47
N ILE A 25 -5.91 3.55 2.38
CA ILE A 25 -7.28 4.11 2.40
C ILE A 25 -8.32 3.16 1.82
N ASN A 26 -7.90 2.13 1.06
CA ASN A 26 -8.78 1.08 0.57
C ASN A 26 -7.99 -0.19 0.21
N PHE A 27 -8.66 -1.31 -0.02
CA PHE A 27 -8.06 -2.52 -0.59
C PHE A 27 -9.05 -3.27 -1.48
N ASP A 28 -8.51 -4.06 -2.41
CA ASP A 28 -9.24 -4.95 -3.30
C ASP A 28 -8.57 -6.32 -3.31
N THR A 29 -9.38 -7.38 -3.30
CA THR A 29 -8.95 -8.78 -3.31
C THR A 29 -9.28 -9.49 -4.64
N GLY A 30 -9.61 -8.73 -5.68
CA GLY A 30 -9.97 -9.23 -7.00
C GLY A 30 -11.37 -9.84 -7.09
N PRO A 31 -11.85 -10.13 -8.31
CA PRO A 31 -13.26 -10.39 -8.59
C PRO A 31 -13.88 -11.60 -7.87
N ASP A 32 -13.10 -12.50 -7.28
CA ASP A 32 -13.62 -13.68 -6.57
C ASP A 32 -12.86 -14.04 -5.28
N GLY A 33 -11.87 -13.23 -4.85
CA GLY A 33 -10.98 -13.58 -3.72
C GLY A 33 -10.16 -14.87 -3.92
N LYS A 34 -10.22 -15.50 -5.10
CA LYS A 34 -9.63 -16.80 -5.42
C LYS A 34 -8.15 -16.75 -5.81
N ASP A 35 -7.69 -15.60 -6.28
CA ASP A 35 -6.35 -15.48 -6.88
C ASP A 35 -5.27 -15.00 -5.90
N ASN A 36 -5.57 -14.93 -4.59
CA ASN A 36 -4.66 -14.54 -3.51
C ASN A 36 -3.92 -13.19 -3.73
N TRP A 37 -4.31 -12.39 -4.71
CA TRP A 37 -3.75 -11.06 -4.90
C TRP A 37 -4.58 -10.06 -4.08
N ILE A 38 -3.86 -9.26 -3.30
CA ILE A 38 -4.43 -8.15 -2.55
C ILE A 38 -3.71 -6.90 -3.03
N ALA A 39 -4.49 -5.94 -3.53
CA ALA A 39 -4.01 -4.60 -3.83
C ALA A 39 -4.52 -3.62 -2.78
N TYR A 40 -3.67 -2.66 -2.41
CA TYR A 40 -3.97 -1.62 -1.45
C TYR A 40 -3.91 -0.27 -2.15
N LEU A 41 -4.96 0.53 -2.01
CA LEU A 41 -4.93 1.93 -2.40
C LEU A 41 -4.28 2.72 -1.27
N VAL A 42 -3.13 3.31 -1.57
CA VAL A 42 -2.36 4.10 -0.60
C VAL A 42 -2.48 5.58 -0.95
N GLN A 43 -2.83 6.39 0.04
CA GLN A 43 -2.75 7.84 -0.03
C GLN A 43 -1.33 8.28 0.32
N TRP A 44 -0.65 8.84 -0.67
CA TRP A 44 0.63 9.53 -0.52
C TRP A 44 0.40 11.04 -0.36
N ASN A 45 1.47 11.81 -0.13
CA ASN A 45 1.33 13.27 0.02
C ASN A 45 0.75 13.96 -1.24
N ALA A 46 1.05 13.45 -2.44
CA ALA A 46 0.69 14.10 -3.70
C ALA A 46 -0.43 13.38 -4.50
N CYS A 47 -0.66 12.10 -4.25
CA CYS A 47 -1.57 11.27 -5.04
C CYS A 47 -2.03 10.03 -4.28
N SER A 48 -2.97 9.29 -4.87
CA SER A 48 -3.36 7.96 -4.41
C SER A 48 -3.06 6.94 -5.50
N LEU A 49 -2.38 5.84 -5.16
CA LEU A 49 -1.97 4.81 -6.11
C LEU A 49 -2.23 3.41 -5.55
N TRP A 50 -2.54 2.47 -6.43
CA TRP A 50 -2.72 1.06 -6.09
C TRP A 50 -1.38 0.34 -6.07
N HIS A 51 -1.17 -0.46 -5.03
CA HIS A 51 0.06 -1.23 -4.80
C HIS A 51 -0.23 -2.67 -4.43
N GLY A 52 0.63 -3.57 -4.89
CA GLY A 52 0.61 -4.96 -4.44
C GLY A 52 1.12 -5.07 -3.00
N ALA A 53 0.59 -6.03 -2.23
CA ALA A 53 1.07 -6.31 -0.87
C ALA A 53 2.59 -6.51 -0.78
N HIS A 54 3.21 -7.05 -1.84
CA HIS A 54 4.62 -7.36 -1.92
C HIS A 54 5.52 -6.12 -2.11
N GLU A 55 4.95 -4.98 -2.50
CA GLU A 55 5.64 -3.70 -2.73
C GLU A 55 5.75 -2.87 -1.45
N LEU A 56 4.87 -3.13 -0.47
CA LEU A 56 4.69 -2.32 0.74
C LEU A 56 5.40 -2.94 1.96
N GLU A 57 5.92 -2.06 2.81
CA GLU A 57 6.39 -2.37 4.15
C GLU A 57 5.50 -1.66 5.17
N LEU A 58 4.97 -2.42 6.13
CA LEU A 58 4.15 -1.89 7.22
C LEU A 58 5.05 -1.15 8.23
N ILE A 59 4.70 0.10 8.50
CA ILE A 59 5.44 0.98 9.43
C ILE A 59 4.71 1.12 10.75
N SER A 60 3.38 1.27 10.70
CA SER A 60 2.56 1.38 11.90
C SER A 60 1.15 0.85 11.64
N GLU A 61 0.64 0.06 12.56
CA GLU A 61 -0.74 -0.43 12.52
C GLU A 61 -1.68 0.63 13.08
N SER A 62 -2.78 0.84 12.35
CA SER A 62 -3.92 1.57 12.88
C SER A 62 -4.62 0.77 13.99
N ARG A 63 -5.18 1.49 14.97
CA ARG A 63 -5.97 0.87 16.05
C ARG A 63 -7.25 0.28 15.48
#